data_AF-A0A172TL02-F1
#
_entry.id   AF-A0A172TL02-F1
#
_cell.length_a   1.000
_cell.length_b   1.000
_cell.length_c   1.000
_cell.angle_alpha   90.00
_cell.angle_beta   90.00
_cell.angle_gamma   90.00
#
_symmetry.space_group_name_H-M   'P 1'
#
loop_
_entity.id
_entity.type
_entity.pdbx_description
1 polymer ?
#
loop_
_entity_poly.entity_id
_entity_poly.type
_entity_poly.pdbx_seq_one_letter_code
_entity_poly.pdbx_strand_id
1 'polypeptide(L)'
;MSFESSLRANILEAARDMNTGGTRFANFRNSRCNDKYWHLTNQGGFLLKKGVTPAAGIKDIFVHGPKYAFECAVAVVILMYKAVLDTIGEESFNTLFPDLELYSWNNDRDLGLTNRVIDSGYALPGDILYFKNPDVNRDKLEWQGENVIKMGNDLYYGHGLGIKNAAGMIKALNRQRHADADESAYLEDQITYPNYAYLAQYAPAEMRNHQELSLRAGSRREPLLYAQINDLLYFI
;
A
#
# COMPACT_ATOMS: atom_id res chain seq x y z
N MET A 1 7.50 9.82 -17.58
CA MET A 1 7.00 8.59 -16.89
C MET A 1 5.49 8.58 -16.99
N SER A 2 4.86 7.40 -17.06
CA SER A 2 3.39 7.31 -16.98
C SER A 2 2.93 7.61 -15.55
N PHE A 3 1.64 7.94 -15.39
CA PHE A 3 1.05 8.18 -14.07
C PHE A 3 1.24 6.98 -13.13
N GLU A 4 0.95 5.77 -13.59
CA GLU A 4 1.13 4.56 -12.79
C GLU A 4 2.58 4.37 -12.34
N SER A 5 3.56 4.58 -13.22
CA SER A 5 4.97 4.47 -12.83
C SER A 5 5.36 5.49 -11.77
N SER A 6 4.88 6.75 -11.89
CA SER A 6 5.11 7.79 -10.88
C SER A 6 4.46 7.44 -9.55
N LEU A 7 3.19 6.98 -9.57
CA LEU A 7 2.47 6.60 -8.36
C LEU A 7 3.14 5.42 -7.66
N ARG A 8 3.53 4.37 -8.40
CA ARG A 8 4.29 3.24 -7.85
C ARG A 8 5.60 3.69 -7.22
N ALA A 9 6.36 4.57 -7.87
CA ALA A 9 7.59 5.11 -7.30
C ALA A 9 7.33 5.86 -5.99
N ASN A 10 6.28 6.68 -5.93
CA ASN A 10 5.89 7.41 -4.72
C ASN A 10 5.37 6.49 -3.60
N ILE A 11 4.71 5.37 -3.92
CA ILE A 11 4.34 4.34 -2.92
C ILE A 11 5.60 3.76 -2.27
N LEU A 12 6.61 3.42 -3.08
CA LEU A 12 7.87 2.89 -2.58
C LEU A 12 8.60 3.90 -1.71
N GLU A 13 8.61 5.17 -2.10
CA GLU A 13 9.24 6.23 -1.32
C GLU A 13 8.51 6.47 0.01
N ALA A 14 7.17 6.54 -0.02
CA ALA A 14 6.38 6.65 1.20
C ALA A 14 6.65 5.48 2.16
N ALA A 15 6.82 4.24 1.66
CA ALA A 15 7.15 3.10 2.49
C ALA A 15 8.53 3.22 3.14
N ARG A 16 9.53 3.77 2.41
CA ARG A 16 10.87 4.06 2.96
C ARG A 16 10.81 5.15 4.02
N ASP A 17 10.10 6.24 3.75
CA ASP A 17 9.92 7.36 4.67
C ASP A 17 9.21 6.90 5.95
N MET A 18 8.15 6.09 5.84
CA MET A 18 7.45 5.58 7.02
C MET A 18 8.33 4.62 7.84
N ASN A 19 9.15 3.81 7.18
CA ASN A 19 10.08 2.89 7.82
C ASN A 19 11.14 3.60 8.69
N THR A 20 11.58 4.80 8.29
CA THR A 20 12.62 5.57 8.99
C THR A 20 12.04 6.74 9.81
N GLY A 21 10.82 7.17 9.51
CA GLY A 21 10.16 8.36 10.07
C GLY A 21 9.63 8.22 11.50
N GLY A 22 9.83 7.06 12.15
CA GLY A 22 9.58 6.89 13.59
C GLY A 22 8.13 6.65 13.99
N THR A 23 7.23 6.42 13.03
CA THR A 23 5.90 5.84 13.31
C THR A 23 6.06 4.46 13.96
N ARG A 24 5.09 4.05 14.79
CA ARG A 24 5.14 2.76 15.49
C ARG A 24 3.86 1.96 15.28
N PHE A 25 3.97 0.65 15.31
CA PHE A 25 2.79 -0.20 15.36
C PHE A 25 2.02 -0.02 16.68
N ALA A 26 0.70 0.02 16.60
CA ALA A 26 -0.21 -0.14 17.72
C ALA A 26 -1.54 -0.76 17.24
N ASN A 27 -2.16 -1.58 18.09
CA ASN A 27 -3.56 -1.96 17.87
C ASN A 27 -4.49 -0.75 18.09
N PHE A 28 -5.75 -0.86 17.66
CA PHE A 28 -6.73 0.23 17.75
C PHE A 28 -6.89 0.82 19.15
N ARG A 29 -6.84 0.00 20.21
CA ARG A 29 -6.97 0.48 21.59
C ARG A 29 -5.81 1.39 22.01
N ASN A 30 -4.62 1.12 21.49
CA ASN A 30 -3.39 1.82 21.83
C ASN A 30 -2.94 2.81 20.73
N SER A 31 -3.78 3.01 19.70
CA SER A 31 -3.51 3.97 18.63
C SER A 31 -3.34 5.38 19.18
N ARG A 32 -2.48 6.16 18.53
CA ARG A 32 -2.23 7.57 18.87
C ARG A 32 -1.90 8.36 17.61
N CYS A 33 -2.27 9.63 17.62
CA CYS A 33 -2.02 10.56 16.53
C CYS A 33 -1.67 11.95 17.07
N ASN A 34 -1.12 12.82 16.22
CA ASN A 34 -0.87 14.22 16.57
C ASN A 34 -2.21 14.96 16.69
N ASP A 35 -2.58 15.32 17.91
CA ASP A 35 -3.83 16.00 18.23
C ASP A 35 -3.96 17.36 17.55
N LYS A 36 -2.87 17.97 17.05
CA LYS A 36 -2.96 19.19 16.24
C LYS A 36 -3.74 18.97 14.93
N TYR A 37 -3.66 17.77 14.35
CA TYR A 37 -4.22 17.47 13.02
C TYR A 37 -5.42 16.52 13.08
N TRP A 38 -5.46 15.63 14.07
CA TRP A 38 -6.42 14.52 14.11
C TRP A 38 -7.17 14.47 15.45
N HIS A 39 -8.43 14.03 15.40
CA HIS A 39 -9.19 13.54 16.54
C HIS A 39 -9.05 12.01 16.59
N LEU A 40 -8.51 11.48 17.69
CA LEU A 40 -8.53 10.05 17.96
C LEU A 40 -9.96 9.64 18.34
N THR A 41 -10.58 8.76 17.55
CA THR A 41 -11.93 8.26 17.83
C THR A 41 -11.89 7.19 18.92
N ASN A 42 -13.04 6.91 19.54
CA ASN A 42 -13.15 5.83 20.54
C ASN A 42 -12.82 4.44 19.99
N GLN A 43 -12.86 4.27 18.66
CA GLN A 43 -12.51 3.03 17.98
C GLN A 43 -11.02 2.98 17.58
N GLY A 44 -10.23 4.01 17.88
CA GLY A 44 -8.80 4.06 17.52
C GLY A 44 -8.53 4.55 16.10
N GLY A 45 -9.53 5.13 15.42
CA GLY A 45 -9.37 5.79 14.12
C GLY A 45 -8.94 7.25 14.25
N PHE A 46 -8.42 7.83 13.17
CA PHE A 46 -7.99 9.23 13.12
C PHE A 46 -8.92 10.03 12.21
N LEU A 47 -9.79 10.82 12.82
CA LEU A 47 -10.68 11.73 12.09
C LEU A 47 -9.98 13.08 11.92
N LEU A 48 -9.85 13.57 10.68
CA LEU A 48 -9.19 14.84 10.41
C LEU A 48 -9.94 16.01 11.09
N LYS A 49 -9.19 16.94 11.69
CA LYS A 49 -9.79 18.11 12.34
C LYS A 49 -10.35 19.09 11.32
N LYS A 50 -11.48 19.73 11.66
CA LYS A 50 -12.04 20.82 10.87
C LYS A 50 -11.01 21.93 10.66
N GLY A 51 -10.86 22.38 9.41
CA GLY A 51 -9.92 23.44 9.03
C GLY A 51 -8.48 22.96 8.77
N VAL A 52 -8.19 21.67 8.97
CA VAL A 52 -6.93 21.06 8.53
C VAL A 52 -7.15 20.46 7.15
N THR A 53 -6.24 20.72 6.21
CA THR A 53 -6.34 20.11 4.88
C THR A 53 -5.92 18.64 4.91
N PRO A 54 -6.52 17.77 4.08
CA PRO A 54 -6.12 16.36 3.94
C PRO A 54 -4.61 16.19 3.71
N ALA A 55 -4.04 16.99 2.80
CA ALA A 55 -2.61 17.00 2.52
C ALA A 55 -1.77 17.33 3.76
N ALA A 56 -2.18 18.31 4.57
CA ALA A 56 -1.47 18.68 5.79
C ALA A 56 -1.53 17.57 6.84
N GLY A 57 -2.69 16.93 7.02
CA GLY A 57 -2.86 15.81 7.94
C GLY A 57 -1.96 14.62 7.55
N ILE A 58 -1.97 14.23 6.27
CA ILE A 58 -1.15 13.12 5.77
C ILE A 58 0.35 13.44 5.87
N LYS A 59 0.79 14.63 5.43
CA LYS A 59 2.20 15.03 5.54
C LYS A 59 2.71 15.04 6.97
N ASP A 60 1.89 15.45 7.92
CA ASP A 60 2.28 15.50 9.34
C ASP A 60 2.67 14.12 9.90
N ILE A 61 2.06 13.03 9.41
CA ILE A 61 2.41 11.67 9.81
C ILE A 61 3.86 11.34 9.47
N PHE A 62 4.37 11.82 8.34
CA PHE A 62 5.74 11.56 7.87
C PHE A 62 6.75 12.54 8.49
N VAL A 63 6.33 13.77 8.81
CA VAL A 63 7.19 14.77 9.45
C VAL A 63 7.34 14.53 10.95
N HIS A 64 6.24 14.16 11.63
CA HIS A 64 6.18 13.96 13.07
C HIS A 64 5.83 12.53 13.44
N GLY A 65 6.35 11.54 12.70
CA GLY A 65 6.06 10.12 12.89
C GLY A 65 6.16 9.62 14.34
N PRO A 66 7.09 10.10 15.20
CA PRO A 66 7.12 9.72 16.61
C PRO A 66 5.87 10.08 17.40
N LYS A 67 4.98 10.96 16.90
CA LYS A 67 3.66 11.26 17.49
C LYS A 67 2.56 10.27 17.11
N TYR A 68 2.85 9.34 16.20
CA TYR A 68 1.86 8.42 15.65
C TYR A 68 2.17 6.97 16.01
N ALA A 69 1.12 6.21 16.31
CA ALA A 69 1.14 4.77 16.28
C ALA A 69 -0.21 4.20 15.86
N PHE A 70 -0.20 3.22 14.95
CA PHE A 70 -1.40 2.70 14.31
C PHE A 70 -1.20 1.28 13.76
N GLU A 71 -2.29 0.68 13.31
CA GLU A 71 -2.39 -0.71 12.86
C GLU A 71 -1.85 -0.86 11.41
N CYS A 72 -1.46 -2.07 10.97
CA CYS A 72 -0.82 -2.25 9.66
C CYS A 72 -1.76 -1.99 8.47
N ALA A 73 -3.07 -2.26 8.58
CA ALA A 73 -4.07 -1.88 7.58
C ALA A 73 -4.18 -0.36 7.44
N VAL A 74 -4.15 0.37 8.56
CA VAL A 74 -4.14 1.84 8.55
C VAL A 74 -2.86 2.36 7.89
N ALA A 75 -1.72 1.72 8.17
CA ALA A 75 -0.44 2.11 7.59
C ALA A 75 -0.45 2.03 6.05
N VAL A 76 -0.93 0.93 5.46
CA VAL A 76 -0.98 0.81 4.00
C VAL A 76 -1.92 1.84 3.38
N VAL A 77 -3.05 2.17 4.01
CA VAL A 77 -3.95 3.24 3.54
C VAL A 77 -3.23 4.61 3.58
N ILE A 78 -2.51 4.92 4.66
CA ILE A 78 -1.71 6.16 4.76
C ILE A 78 -0.64 6.23 3.66
N LEU A 79 0.04 5.12 3.37
CA LEU A 79 1.04 5.05 2.30
C LEU A 79 0.41 5.34 0.93
N MET A 80 -0.76 4.78 0.65
CA MET A 80 -1.49 5.08 -0.59
C MET A 80 -1.87 6.56 -0.67
N TYR A 81 -2.42 7.14 0.41
CA TYR A 81 -2.74 8.56 0.43
C TYR A 81 -1.51 9.46 0.24
N LYS A 82 -0.40 9.16 0.90
CA LYS A 82 0.86 9.90 0.72
C LYS A 82 1.35 9.84 -0.71
N ALA A 83 1.34 8.64 -1.30
CA ALA A 83 1.80 8.46 -2.67
C ALA A 83 0.91 9.17 -3.70
N VAL A 84 -0.42 9.11 -3.52
CA VAL A 84 -1.36 9.86 -4.36
C VAL A 84 -1.11 11.35 -4.21
N LEU A 85 -1.02 11.87 -2.98
CA LEU A 85 -0.71 13.27 -2.69
C LEU A 85 0.55 13.75 -3.41
N ASP A 86 1.63 12.98 -3.34
CA ASP A 86 2.90 13.34 -4.01
C ASP A 86 2.82 13.24 -5.54
N THR A 87 1.83 12.51 -6.07
CA THR A 87 1.67 12.33 -7.53
C THR A 87 0.74 13.38 -8.14
N ILE A 88 -0.38 13.71 -7.48
CA ILE A 88 -1.40 14.62 -8.02
C ILE A 88 -1.31 16.05 -7.46
N GLY A 89 -0.53 16.26 -6.39
CA GLY A 89 -0.38 17.55 -5.74
C GLY A 89 -1.49 17.86 -4.74
N GLU A 90 -1.25 18.87 -3.89
CA GLU A 90 -2.14 19.19 -2.76
C GLU A 90 -3.53 19.65 -3.18
N GLU A 91 -3.64 20.46 -4.23
CA GLU A 91 -4.93 21.02 -4.66
C GLU A 91 -5.89 19.90 -5.10
N SER A 92 -5.44 19.04 -6.02
CA SER A 92 -6.21 17.88 -6.46
C SER A 92 -6.49 16.91 -5.30
N PHE A 93 -5.51 16.65 -4.43
CA PHE A 93 -5.66 15.73 -3.31
C PHE A 93 -6.69 16.23 -2.28
N ASN A 94 -6.63 17.50 -1.91
CA ASN A 94 -7.56 18.09 -0.94
C ASN A 94 -8.99 18.14 -1.48
N THR A 95 -9.14 18.29 -2.80
CA THR A 95 -10.45 18.25 -3.47
C THR A 95 -11.01 16.83 -3.52
N LEU A 96 -10.15 15.83 -3.76
CA LEU A 96 -10.55 14.44 -3.90
C LEU A 96 -10.87 13.77 -2.56
N PHE A 97 -10.18 14.16 -1.48
CA PHE A 97 -10.32 13.50 -0.18
C PHE A 97 -10.68 14.49 0.95
N PRO A 98 -11.78 15.26 0.85
CA PRO A 98 -12.04 16.41 1.73
C PRO A 98 -12.23 16.06 3.21
N ASP A 99 -12.74 14.87 3.53
CA ASP A 99 -13.12 14.45 4.89
C ASP A 99 -12.44 13.13 5.30
N LEU A 100 -11.11 13.15 5.43
CA LEU A 100 -10.35 11.94 5.76
C LEU A 100 -10.65 11.40 7.17
N GLU A 101 -10.96 10.11 7.22
CA GLU A 101 -10.89 9.27 8.40
C GLU A 101 -9.98 8.07 8.13
N LEU A 102 -8.96 7.89 8.96
CA LEU A 102 -8.03 6.76 8.89
C LEU A 102 -8.43 5.70 9.91
N TYR A 103 -9.03 4.60 9.46
CA TYR A 103 -9.46 3.52 10.35
C TYR A 103 -9.53 2.17 9.63
N SER A 104 -8.73 1.18 10.04
CA SER A 104 -8.66 -0.13 9.37
C SER A 104 -8.43 0.03 7.85
N TRP A 105 -9.07 -0.80 7.04
CA TRP A 105 -9.19 -0.64 5.59
C TRP A 105 -10.25 0.38 5.16
N ASN A 106 -10.89 1.11 6.08
CA ASN A 106 -11.79 2.19 5.70
C ASN A 106 -10.97 3.21 4.92
N ASN A 107 -11.29 3.33 3.65
CA ASN A 107 -10.67 4.27 2.73
C ASN A 107 -11.78 4.96 1.97
N ASP A 108 -11.49 6.20 1.56
CA ASP A 108 -12.32 6.90 0.60
C ASP A 108 -12.46 6.06 -0.67
N ARG A 109 -13.68 5.92 -1.17
CA ARG A 109 -13.98 5.11 -2.38
C ARG A 109 -13.14 5.57 -3.58
N ASP A 110 -12.73 6.83 -3.59
CA ASP A 110 -11.93 7.43 -4.63
C ASP A 110 -10.46 6.93 -4.64
N LEU A 111 -9.98 6.30 -3.55
CA LEU A 111 -8.72 5.56 -3.57
C LEU A 111 -8.80 4.31 -4.47
N GLY A 112 -10.02 3.75 -4.60
CA GLY A 112 -10.33 2.69 -5.56
C GLY A 112 -9.50 1.42 -5.39
N LEU A 113 -9.16 1.05 -4.15
CA LEU A 113 -8.35 -0.15 -3.88
C LEU A 113 -9.06 -1.39 -4.42
N THR A 114 -8.39 -2.07 -5.36
CA THR A 114 -8.86 -3.31 -5.97
C THR A 114 -8.07 -4.47 -5.40
N ASN A 115 -8.75 -5.47 -4.86
CA ASN A 115 -8.16 -6.75 -4.45
C ASN A 115 -8.42 -7.81 -5.51
N ARG A 116 -7.40 -8.58 -5.88
CA ARG A 116 -7.50 -9.69 -6.84
C ARG A 116 -6.86 -10.93 -6.25
N VAL A 117 -7.58 -12.05 -6.29
CA VAL A 117 -7.05 -13.38 -5.99
C VAL A 117 -6.31 -13.88 -7.24
N ILE A 118 -4.99 -13.80 -7.20
CA ILE A 118 -4.08 -14.15 -8.29
C ILE A 118 -2.70 -14.45 -7.68
N ASP A 119 -1.92 -15.29 -8.35
CA ASP A 119 -0.55 -15.63 -7.95
C ASP A 119 0.26 -14.37 -7.61
N SER A 120 0.76 -14.33 -6.37
CA SER A 120 1.52 -13.20 -5.82
C SER A 120 2.84 -12.94 -6.56
N GLY A 121 3.33 -13.90 -7.35
CA GLY A 121 4.45 -13.75 -8.27
C GLY A 121 4.22 -12.76 -9.41
N TYR A 122 2.97 -12.41 -9.73
CA TYR A 122 2.64 -11.34 -10.67
C TYR A 122 2.70 -9.94 -10.06
N ALA A 123 2.92 -9.82 -8.75
CA ALA A 123 2.95 -8.54 -8.06
C ALA A 123 4.10 -7.65 -8.53
N LEU A 124 3.77 -6.39 -8.75
CA LEU A 124 4.72 -5.35 -9.12
C LEU A 124 5.12 -4.52 -7.89
N PRO A 125 6.30 -3.87 -7.91
CA PRO A 125 6.66 -2.92 -6.87
C PRO A 125 5.57 -1.84 -6.70
N GLY A 126 5.21 -1.59 -5.44
CA GLY A 126 4.11 -0.71 -5.04
C GLY A 126 2.78 -1.42 -4.79
N ASP A 127 2.63 -2.70 -5.17
CA ASP A 127 1.43 -3.46 -4.82
C ASP A 127 1.41 -3.83 -3.33
N ILE A 128 0.20 -3.95 -2.78
CA ILE A 128 -0.04 -4.43 -1.42
C ILE A 128 -0.28 -5.93 -1.47
N LEU A 129 0.43 -6.66 -0.61
CA LEU A 129 0.32 -8.12 -0.44
C LEU A 129 0.02 -8.46 1.03
N TYR A 130 -0.28 -9.72 1.31
CA TYR A 130 -0.59 -10.18 2.65
C TYR A 130 0.16 -11.46 3.02
N PHE A 131 0.93 -11.40 4.11
CA PHE A 131 1.46 -12.60 4.76
C PHE A 131 0.46 -13.06 5.81
N LYS A 132 -0.07 -14.27 5.67
CA LYS A 132 -0.99 -14.86 6.65
C LYS A 132 -0.22 -15.62 7.71
N ASN A 133 -0.72 -15.58 8.95
CA ASN A 133 -0.26 -16.38 10.07
C ASN A 133 -1.42 -17.22 10.63
N PRO A 134 -1.67 -18.42 10.07
CA PRO A 134 -2.87 -19.21 10.35
C PRO A 134 -2.95 -19.66 11.82
N ASP A 135 -1.82 -20.07 12.39
CA ASP A 135 -1.73 -20.60 13.77
C ASP A 135 -1.31 -19.51 14.78
N VAL A 136 -1.81 -18.28 14.60
CA VAL A 136 -1.54 -17.18 15.51
C VAL A 136 -2.00 -17.50 16.95
N ASN A 137 -1.25 -17.01 17.94
CA ASN A 137 -1.68 -17.06 19.33
C ASN A 137 -2.98 -16.24 19.51
N ARG A 138 -4.01 -16.85 20.11
CA ARG A 138 -5.34 -16.24 20.31
C ARG A 138 -5.31 -14.99 21.20
N ASP A 139 -4.28 -14.81 22.03
CA ASP A 139 -4.10 -13.61 22.85
C ASP A 139 -3.40 -12.47 22.09
N LYS A 140 -3.01 -12.72 20.83
CA LYS A 140 -2.19 -11.84 19.98
C LYS A 140 -2.74 -11.77 18.55
N LEU A 141 -4.06 -11.68 18.39
CA LEU A 141 -4.72 -11.71 17.08
C LEU A 141 -4.27 -10.59 16.13
N GLU A 142 -3.65 -9.52 16.65
CA GLU A 142 -3.01 -8.51 15.83
C GLU A 142 -1.82 -9.04 15.01
N TRP A 143 -1.34 -10.27 15.27
CA TRP A 143 -0.30 -10.96 14.51
C TRP A 143 -0.84 -12.08 13.62
N GLN A 144 -2.14 -12.10 13.32
CA GLN A 144 -2.78 -13.07 12.42
C GLN A 144 -2.33 -12.94 10.96
N GLY A 145 -1.61 -11.88 10.65
CA GLY A 145 -0.92 -11.67 9.39
C GLY A 145 -0.33 -10.28 9.33
N GLU A 146 0.15 -9.90 8.16
CA GLU A 146 0.74 -8.60 7.91
C GLU A 146 0.46 -8.13 6.49
N ASN A 147 -0.09 -6.93 6.37
CA ASN A 147 -0.16 -6.20 5.10
C ASN A 147 1.19 -5.61 4.77
N VAL A 148 1.67 -5.84 3.55
CA VAL A 148 3.00 -5.36 3.13
C VAL A 148 2.96 -4.63 1.80
N ILE A 149 3.88 -3.67 1.61
CA ILE A 149 4.19 -3.12 0.30
C ILE A 149 5.28 -3.96 -0.36
N LYS A 150 5.02 -4.47 -1.57
CA LYS A 150 6.02 -5.10 -2.45
C LYS A 150 7.04 -4.04 -2.86
N MET A 151 8.30 -4.18 -2.45
CA MET A 151 9.36 -3.22 -2.75
C MET A 151 10.32 -3.67 -3.85
N GLY A 152 10.36 -4.97 -4.12
CA GLY A 152 11.23 -5.62 -5.11
C GLY A 152 11.05 -7.14 -5.06
N ASN A 153 11.90 -7.90 -5.77
CA ASN A 153 11.72 -9.35 -5.96
C ASN A 153 11.50 -10.16 -4.68
N ASP A 154 12.29 -9.89 -3.62
CA ASP A 154 12.11 -10.52 -2.31
C ASP A 154 12.31 -9.48 -1.20
N LEU A 155 11.60 -8.36 -1.33
CA LEU A 155 11.71 -7.22 -0.42
C LEU A 155 10.32 -6.62 -0.18
N TYR A 156 9.98 -6.45 1.10
CA TYR A 156 8.66 -6.06 1.56
C TYR A 156 8.78 -5.09 2.72
N TYR A 157 7.92 -4.08 2.77
CA TYR A 157 7.74 -3.24 3.95
C TYR A 157 6.47 -3.67 4.69
N GLY A 158 6.58 -4.05 5.96
CA GLY A 158 5.45 -4.27 6.88
C GLY A 158 5.52 -3.27 8.04
N HIS A 159 4.40 -2.68 8.42
CA HIS A 159 4.38 -1.67 9.46
C HIS A 159 4.62 -2.28 10.85
N GLY A 160 5.66 -1.81 11.54
CA GLY A 160 6.12 -2.41 12.81
C GLY A 160 7.14 -3.54 12.64
N LEU A 161 7.19 -4.18 11.47
CA LEU A 161 8.21 -5.16 11.11
C LEU A 161 9.41 -4.52 10.38
N GLY A 162 9.15 -3.42 9.68
CA GLY A 162 10.09 -2.72 8.81
C GLY A 162 10.31 -3.45 7.49
N ILE A 163 11.41 -3.11 6.79
CA ILE A 163 11.76 -3.73 5.51
C ILE A 163 12.44 -5.09 5.72
N LYS A 164 11.90 -6.16 5.15
CA LYS A 164 12.44 -7.53 5.19
C LYS A 164 12.20 -8.28 3.89
N ASN A 165 12.88 -9.40 3.72
CA ASN A 165 12.53 -10.41 2.73
C ASN A 165 11.40 -11.34 3.23
N ALA A 166 10.87 -12.20 2.35
CA ALA A 166 9.76 -13.09 2.68
C ALA A 166 10.08 -14.01 3.88
N ALA A 167 11.27 -14.61 3.89
CA ALA A 167 11.72 -15.45 4.99
C ALA A 167 11.77 -14.67 6.33
N GLY A 168 12.19 -13.40 6.29
CA GLY A 168 12.21 -12.51 7.44
C GLY A 168 10.82 -12.16 7.97
N MET A 169 9.85 -11.93 7.06
CA MET A 169 8.44 -11.71 7.41
C MET A 169 7.82 -12.96 8.05
N ILE A 170 7.95 -14.11 7.39
CA ILE A 170 7.45 -15.41 7.89
C ILE A 170 8.06 -15.73 9.25
N LYS A 171 9.38 -15.58 9.41
CA LYS A 171 10.04 -15.80 10.70
C LYS A 171 9.51 -14.87 11.79
N ALA A 172 9.11 -13.65 11.45
CA ALA A 172 8.56 -12.71 12.43
C ALA A 172 7.16 -13.09 12.89
N LEU A 173 6.29 -13.47 11.96
CA LEU A 173 4.94 -13.95 12.25
C LEU A 173 4.96 -15.28 13.01
N ASN A 174 5.84 -16.22 12.62
CA ASN A 174 5.96 -17.52 13.27
C ASN A 174 6.35 -17.46 14.76
N ARG A 175 6.98 -16.36 15.21
CA ARG A 175 7.29 -16.13 16.64
C ARG A 175 6.06 -15.77 17.48
N GLN A 176 4.92 -15.49 16.84
CA GLN A 176 3.68 -15.09 17.49
C GLN A 176 2.59 -16.17 17.42
N ARG A 177 2.96 -17.39 16.99
CA ARG A 177 2.07 -18.55 16.95
C ARG A 177 1.80 -19.11 18.34
N HIS A 178 0.74 -19.90 18.48
CA HIS A 178 0.49 -20.66 19.70
C HIS A 178 1.53 -21.80 19.87
N ALA A 179 1.60 -22.38 21.07
CA ALA A 179 2.62 -23.39 21.41
C ALA A 179 2.53 -24.65 20.52
N ASP A 180 1.31 -25.08 20.20
CA ASP A 180 1.04 -26.30 19.42
C ASP A 180 0.83 -26.01 17.92
N ALA A 181 1.51 -24.98 17.38
CA ALA A 181 1.30 -24.52 16.01
C ALA A 181 2.04 -25.38 14.98
N ASP A 182 1.29 -25.90 14.01
CA ASP A 182 1.78 -26.77 12.94
C ASP A 182 2.00 -25.99 11.63
N GLU A 183 1.08 -25.08 11.29
CA GLU A 183 1.10 -24.35 10.03
C GLU A 183 1.97 -23.08 10.14
N SER A 184 2.94 -22.94 9.23
CA SER A 184 3.79 -21.75 9.12
C SER A 184 3.02 -20.60 8.50
N ALA A 185 3.36 -19.37 8.86
CA ALA A 185 3.00 -18.20 8.08
C ALA A 185 3.50 -18.31 6.63
N TYR A 186 2.74 -17.73 5.69
CA TYR A 186 3.00 -17.79 4.25
C TYR A 186 2.46 -16.54 3.53
N LEU A 187 2.93 -16.28 2.31
CA LEU A 187 2.43 -15.21 1.44
C LEU A 187 1.17 -15.71 0.72
N GLU A 188 0.05 -15.00 0.81
CA GLU A 188 -1.17 -15.37 0.09
C GLU A 188 -1.12 -14.93 -1.38
N ASP A 189 -1.81 -15.69 -2.23
CA ASP A 189 -2.05 -15.35 -3.64
C ASP A 189 -3.19 -14.34 -3.77
N GLN A 190 -2.89 -13.12 -3.32
CA GLN A 190 -3.71 -11.95 -3.53
C GLN A 190 -2.85 -10.70 -3.73
N ILE A 191 -3.32 -9.82 -4.59
CA ILE A 191 -2.68 -8.54 -4.90
C ILE A 191 -3.71 -7.43 -4.75
N THR A 192 -3.37 -6.40 -3.98
CA THR A 192 -4.18 -5.19 -3.83
C THR A 192 -3.44 -3.97 -4.38
N TYR A 193 -4.12 -3.15 -5.16
CA TYR A 193 -3.54 -1.96 -5.79
C TYR A 193 -4.59 -0.85 -6.02
N PRO A 194 -4.19 0.43 -6.09
CA PRO A 194 -5.12 1.53 -6.32
C PRO A 194 -5.62 1.57 -7.78
N ASN A 195 -6.75 2.25 -8.01
CA ASN A 195 -7.27 2.46 -9.35
C ASN A 195 -6.45 3.51 -10.12
N TYR A 196 -5.35 3.08 -10.73
CA TYR A 196 -4.43 3.95 -11.47
C TYR A 196 -5.12 4.76 -12.57
N ALA A 197 -6.07 4.17 -13.29
CA ALA A 197 -6.76 4.82 -14.40
C ALA A 197 -7.70 5.94 -13.92
N TYR A 198 -8.38 5.74 -12.80
CA TYR A 198 -9.22 6.76 -12.18
C TYR A 198 -8.37 7.91 -11.63
N LEU A 199 -7.35 7.60 -10.82
CA LEU A 199 -6.49 8.60 -10.19
C LEU A 199 -5.71 9.45 -11.21
N ALA A 200 -5.37 8.88 -12.37
CA ALA A 200 -4.70 9.60 -13.45
C ALA A 200 -5.49 10.83 -13.98
N GLN A 201 -6.81 10.85 -13.82
CA GLN A 201 -7.64 11.98 -14.26
C GLN A 201 -7.32 13.28 -13.50
N TYR A 202 -6.80 13.13 -12.28
CA TYR A 202 -6.45 14.22 -11.37
C TYR A 202 -4.97 14.62 -11.44
N ALA A 203 -4.18 13.95 -12.29
CA ALA A 203 -2.76 14.23 -12.45
C ALA A 203 -2.49 15.63 -13.06
N PRO A 204 -1.32 16.23 -12.84
CA PRO A 204 -0.93 17.46 -13.50
C PRO A 204 -1.03 17.36 -15.03
N ALA A 205 -1.34 18.48 -15.70
CA ALA A 205 -1.61 18.50 -17.14
C ALA A 205 -0.49 17.86 -17.99
N GLU A 206 0.76 18.08 -17.60
CA GLU A 206 1.93 17.50 -18.26
C GLU A 206 1.92 15.96 -18.24
N MET A 207 1.55 15.35 -17.11
CA MET A 207 1.46 13.88 -16.99
C MET A 207 0.28 13.31 -17.79
N ARG A 208 -0.87 14.00 -17.80
CA ARG A 208 -2.05 13.57 -18.57
C ARG A 208 -1.76 13.54 -20.07
N ASN A 209 -1.09 14.57 -20.60
CA ASN A 209 -0.70 14.62 -22.01
C ASN A 209 0.21 13.45 -22.41
N HIS A 210 1.17 13.06 -21.55
CA HIS A 210 2.02 11.89 -21.79
C HIS A 210 1.25 10.57 -21.77
N GLN A 211 0.24 10.44 -20.91
CA GLN A 211 -0.59 9.24 -20.83
C GLN A 211 -1.47 9.09 -22.08
N GLU A 212 -2.09 10.17 -22.55
CA GLU A 212 -2.84 10.17 -23.82
C GLU A 212 -1.96 9.83 -25.03
N LEU A 213 -0.76 10.41 -25.10
CA LEU A 213 0.20 10.09 -26.16
C LEU A 213 0.64 8.63 -26.13
N SER A 214 0.85 8.07 -24.94
CA SER A 214 1.23 6.66 -24.75
C SER A 214 0.09 5.70 -25.14
N LEU A 215 -1.14 6.02 -24.76
CA LEU A 215 -2.34 5.25 -25.15
C LEU A 215 -2.55 5.29 -26.67
N ARG A 216 -2.40 6.47 -27.30
CA ARG A 216 -2.49 6.63 -28.77
C ARG A 216 -1.34 5.95 -29.51
N ALA A 217 -0.14 5.91 -28.95
CA ALA A 217 0.99 5.20 -29.53
C ALA A 217 0.84 3.68 -29.39
N GLY A 218 0.30 3.21 -28.26
CA GLY A 218 -0.04 1.80 -28.03
C GLY A 218 -1.16 1.31 -28.94
N SER A 219 -2.17 2.14 -29.20
CA SER A 219 -3.29 1.80 -30.11
C SER A 219 -2.91 1.82 -31.59
N ARG A 220 -1.74 2.35 -31.97
CA ARG A 220 -1.20 2.31 -33.35
C ARG A 220 -0.30 1.11 -33.62
N ARG A 221 -0.04 0.25 -32.63
CA ARG A 221 0.60 -1.04 -32.89
C ARG A 221 -0.51 -2.07 -33.18
N GLU A 222 -0.74 -2.36 -34.46
CA GLU A 222 -1.52 -3.53 -34.87
C GLU A 222 -0.94 -4.82 -34.26
N PRO A 223 -1.78 -5.83 -33.98
CA PRO A 223 -1.38 -7.04 -33.27
C PRO A 223 -0.56 -7.93 -34.20
N LEU A 224 0.76 -7.96 -34.02
CA LEU A 224 1.63 -8.97 -34.63
C LEU A 224 2.10 -9.98 -33.59
N LEU A 225 1.77 -11.24 -33.89
CA LEU A 225 2.31 -12.50 -33.40
C LEU A 225 1.85 -13.04 -32.04
N TYR A 226 0.68 -13.70 -32.07
CA TYR A 226 0.48 -14.99 -31.38
C TYR A 226 0.38 -16.09 -32.45
N ALA A 227 1.50 -16.41 -33.08
CA ALA A 227 1.64 -17.60 -33.92
C ALA A 227 3.13 -17.94 -34.04
N GLN A 228 3.46 -19.22 -33.93
CA GLN A 228 4.79 -19.84 -34.10
C GLN A 228 5.70 -19.87 -32.86
N ILE A 229 5.31 -20.66 -31.86
CA ILE A 229 6.27 -21.52 -31.14
C ILE A 229 5.63 -22.91 -31.05
N ASN A 230 5.79 -23.69 -32.11
CA ASN A 230 5.69 -25.15 -32.13
C ASN A 230 6.18 -25.55 -33.52
N ASP A 231 7.50 -25.69 -33.65
CA ASP A 231 8.19 -26.58 -34.58
C ASP A 231 9.67 -26.22 -34.54
N LEU A 232 10.44 -27.00 -33.77
CA LEU A 232 11.85 -27.37 -33.98
C LEU A 232 12.45 -27.85 -32.67
N LEU A 233 12.21 -29.12 -32.33
CA LEU A 233 13.14 -29.97 -31.58
C LEU A 233 12.83 -31.44 -31.91
N TYR A 234 13.06 -31.79 -33.17
CA TYR A 234 13.49 -33.13 -33.57
C TYR A 234 14.70 -32.89 -34.46
N PHE A 235 15.90 -33.14 -33.93
CA PHE A 235 17.02 -33.78 -34.62
C PHE A 235 18.24 -33.80 -33.68
N ILE A 236 18.64 -35.04 -33.37
CA ILE A 236 19.86 -35.53 -32.70
C ILE A 236 19.82 -35.54 -31.17
#